data_AF-A0A7S2T9X2-F1
#
_entry.id   AF-A0A7S2T9X2-F1
#
_cell.length_a   1.000
_cell.length_b   1.000
_cell.length_c   1.000
_cell.angle_alpha   90.00
_cell.angle_beta   90.00
_cell.angle_gamma   90.00
#
_symmetry.space_group_name_H-M   'P 1'
#
loop_
_entity.id
_entity.type
_entity.pdbx_description
1 polymer ?
#
loop_
_entity_poly.entity_id
_entity_poly.type
_entity_poly.pdbx_seq_one_letter_code
_entity_poly.pdbx_strand_id
1 'polypeptide(L)'
;SITHHVVDRPKLREEVSGREYVQPQWVYDSVNFGVALPVDLYGVGKKLPPHLSPFVDDEAEGYTPDYAKFVANLKSGEEQSIPSMKAQNLSKEEAEERQAQEDEARYRTELEAEVSGKDVKAVKAGSGAGASGERDEDDEEEMEGMVMTRKDRKLYEAIQKSKTTKRERAAKLTERRKKIKT
;
A
#
# COMPACT_ATOMS: atom_id res chain seq x y z
N SER A 1 18.60 -15.65 33.36
CA SER A 1 17.18 -15.31 33.56
C SER A 1 16.51 -15.21 32.20
N ILE A 2 15.25 -15.62 32.07
CA ILE A 2 14.50 -15.56 30.79
C ILE A 2 13.58 -14.35 30.85
N THR A 3 13.75 -13.40 29.92
CA THR A 3 12.96 -12.15 29.86
C THR A 3 11.82 -12.21 28.83
N HIS A 4 12.05 -12.86 27.68
CA HIS A 4 11.07 -12.98 26.60
C HIS A 4 10.75 -14.45 26.34
N HIS A 5 9.48 -14.73 26.04
CA HIS A 5 9.00 -16.05 25.64
C HIS A 5 8.30 -15.94 24.29
N VAL A 6 8.91 -16.54 23.27
CA VAL A 6 8.35 -16.60 21.92
C VAL A 6 7.31 -17.72 21.85
N VAL A 7 6.07 -17.38 21.50
CA VAL A 7 4.93 -18.31 21.46
C VAL A 7 4.28 -18.30 20.09
N ASP A 8 4.28 -19.46 19.43
CA ASP A 8 3.62 -19.72 18.15
C ASP A 8 2.33 -20.51 18.36
N ARG A 9 1.44 -19.98 19.20
CA ARG A 9 0.12 -20.55 19.49
C ARG A 9 -0.90 -19.43 19.55
N PRO A 10 -2.16 -19.65 19.13
CA PRO A 10 -3.17 -18.59 19.09
C PRO A 10 -3.56 -18.10 20.49
N LYS A 11 -3.35 -18.93 21.52
CA LYS A 11 -3.65 -18.61 22.92
C LYS A 11 -2.49 -19.02 23.80
N LEU A 12 -2.24 -18.20 24.82
CA LEU A 12 -1.31 -18.54 25.88
C LEU A 12 -1.96 -19.55 26.84
N ARG A 13 -1.22 -20.60 27.22
CA ARG A 13 -1.70 -21.62 28.17
C ARG A 13 -1.48 -21.20 29.62
N GLU A 14 -0.26 -20.79 29.93
CA GLU A 14 0.16 -20.39 31.27
C GLU A 14 1.09 -19.18 31.16
N GLU A 15 0.80 -18.17 31.97
CA GLU A 15 1.60 -16.96 32.09
C GLU A 15 2.52 -17.08 33.31
N VAL A 16 3.81 -16.88 33.07
CA VAL A 16 4.84 -16.80 34.09
C VAL A 16 5.13 -15.34 34.31
N SER A 17 4.91 -14.86 35.53
CA SER A 17 5.15 -13.47 35.89
C SER A 17 6.60 -13.06 35.62
N GLY A 18 6.79 -11.83 35.15
CA GLY A 18 8.11 -11.29 34.81
C GLY A 18 8.66 -11.73 33.45
N ARG A 19 7.83 -12.29 32.58
CA ARG A 19 8.18 -12.60 31.19
C ARG A 19 7.25 -11.91 30.21
N GLU A 20 7.82 -11.43 29.12
CA GLU A 20 7.06 -10.84 28.01
C GLU A 20 6.79 -11.90 26.95
N TYR A 21 5.53 -12.04 26.58
CA TYR A 21 5.07 -13.06 25.65
C TYR A 21 4.84 -12.46 24.27
N VAL A 22 5.64 -12.90 23.30
CA VAL A 22 5.66 -12.33 21.93
C VAL A 22 5.50 -13.41 20.88
N GLN A 23 4.98 -13.02 19.71
CA GLN A 23 4.91 -13.87 18.53
C GLN A 23 6.28 -13.95 17.82
N PRO A 24 6.56 -15.03 17.05
CA PRO A 24 7.83 -15.18 16.31
C PRO A 24 8.17 -13.99 15.40
N GLN A 25 7.15 -13.31 14.86
CA GLN A 25 7.31 -12.12 14.00
C GLN A 25 8.15 -11.02 14.67
N TRP A 26 8.04 -10.85 15.99
CA TRP A 26 8.80 -9.84 16.73
C TRP A 26 10.32 -10.01 16.56
N VAL A 27 10.78 -11.26 16.53
CA VAL A 27 12.20 -11.58 16.37
C VAL A 27 12.67 -11.18 14.97
N TYR A 28 11.94 -11.59 13.94
CA TYR A 28 12.31 -11.29 12.56
C TYR A 28 12.28 -9.80 12.26
N ASP A 29 11.22 -9.10 12.67
CA ASP A 29 11.12 -7.67 12.46
C ASP A 29 12.20 -6.92 13.25
N SER A 30 12.47 -7.30 14.51
CA SER A 30 13.55 -6.68 15.29
C SER A 30 14.93 -6.89 14.68
N VAL A 31 15.18 -8.06 14.06
CA VAL A 31 16.42 -8.34 13.32
C VAL A 31 16.49 -7.51 12.04
N ASN A 32 15.41 -7.46 11.26
CA ASN A 32 15.34 -6.71 10.01
C ASN A 32 15.58 -5.21 10.24
N PHE A 33 15.04 -4.67 11.33
CA PHE A 33 15.26 -3.28 11.68
C PHE A 33 16.55 -3.07 12.49
N GLY A 34 17.12 -4.09 13.13
CA GLY A 34 18.29 -3.92 14.00
C GLY A 34 17.99 -3.11 15.27
N VAL A 35 16.74 -3.13 15.73
CA VAL A 35 16.29 -2.48 16.98
C VAL A 35 15.25 -3.36 17.65
N ALA A 36 15.27 -3.44 18.98
CA ALA A 36 14.25 -4.15 19.74
C ALA A 36 12.92 -3.38 19.64
N LEU A 37 11.93 -3.97 18.98
CA LEU A 37 10.63 -3.35 18.79
C LEU A 37 9.78 -3.43 20.06
N PRO A 38 8.77 -2.54 20.23
CA PRO A 38 7.85 -2.61 21.36
C PRO A 38 7.09 -3.94 21.37
N VAL A 39 7.21 -4.69 22.46
CA VAL A 39 6.57 -6.01 22.64
C VAL A 39 5.04 -5.95 22.60
N ASP A 40 4.45 -4.81 22.98
CA ASP A 40 3.00 -4.60 23.00
C ASP A 40 2.32 -4.83 21.66
N LEU A 41 3.02 -4.55 20.55
CA LEU A 41 2.52 -4.74 19.19
C LEU A 41 2.50 -6.21 18.75
N TYR A 42 3.29 -7.05 19.41
CA TYR A 42 3.55 -8.43 19.00
C TYR A 42 3.04 -9.48 19.98
N GLY A 43 2.24 -9.06 20.96
CA GLY A 43 1.65 -9.97 21.96
C GLY A 43 0.89 -11.12 21.32
N VAL A 44 0.83 -12.25 22.03
CA VAL A 44 0.15 -13.48 21.57
C VAL A 44 -1.31 -13.19 21.20
N GLY A 45 -1.74 -13.58 20.01
CA GLY A 45 -3.11 -13.39 19.52
C GLY A 45 -3.46 -11.95 19.09
N LYS A 46 -2.54 -10.98 19.19
CA LYS A 46 -2.73 -9.65 18.62
C LYS A 46 -2.51 -9.65 17.11
N LYS A 47 -3.19 -8.74 16.41
CA LYS A 47 -2.92 -8.46 14.99
C LYS A 47 -1.55 -7.79 14.87
N LEU A 48 -0.69 -8.40 14.08
CA LEU A 48 0.68 -7.97 13.88
C LEU A 48 0.76 -6.65 13.10
N PRO A 49 1.81 -5.84 13.32
CA PRO A 49 2.09 -4.68 12.48
C PRO A 49 2.28 -5.07 11.00
N PRO A 50 2.08 -4.13 10.05
CA PRO A 50 2.42 -4.34 8.65
C PRO A 50 3.91 -4.67 8.51
N HIS A 51 4.22 -5.80 7.89
CA HIS A 51 5.61 -6.18 7.65
C HIS A 51 6.25 -5.25 6.60
N LEU A 52 7.49 -4.83 6.87
CA LEU A 52 8.28 -4.04 5.93
C LEU A 52 9.41 -4.93 5.40
N SER A 53 9.52 -5.01 4.08
CA SER A 53 10.58 -5.78 3.44
C SER A 53 11.92 -5.06 3.61
N PRO A 54 12.98 -5.76 4.04
CA PRO A 54 14.31 -5.16 4.17
C PRO A 54 14.97 -4.89 2.80
N PHE A 55 14.38 -5.36 1.71
CA PHE A 55 14.95 -5.24 0.36
C PHE A 55 14.31 -4.13 -0.48
N VAL A 56 13.29 -3.45 0.06
CA VAL A 56 12.60 -2.36 -0.63
C VAL A 56 13.24 -1.03 -0.24
N ASP A 57 13.43 -0.18 -1.24
CA ASP A 57 13.87 1.21 -1.04
C ASP A 57 12.65 2.14 -1.07
N ASP A 58 12.20 2.53 0.12
CA ASP A 58 11.05 3.43 0.31
C ASP A 58 11.26 4.79 -0.41
N GLU A 59 12.51 5.26 -0.59
CA GLU A 59 12.80 6.51 -1.30
C GLU A 59 12.57 6.35 -2.82
N ALA A 60 12.90 5.19 -3.37
CA ALA A 60 12.71 4.89 -4.79
C ALA A 60 11.23 4.65 -5.14
N GLU A 61 10.46 4.02 -4.26
CA GLU A 61 9.01 3.84 -4.43
C GLU A 61 8.20 5.13 -4.25
N GLY A 62 8.77 6.15 -3.60
CA GLY A 62 8.14 7.45 -3.42
C GLY A 62 6.94 7.44 -2.46
N TYR A 63 6.83 6.39 -1.65
CA TYR A 63 5.88 6.26 -0.54
C TYR A 63 6.57 5.55 0.63
N THR A 64 6.54 6.17 1.81
CA THR A 64 7.04 5.58 3.05
C THR A 64 5.85 5.22 3.94
N PRO A 65 5.62 3.93 4.24
CA PRO A 65 4.57 3.50 5.17
C PRO A 65 4.71 4.17 6.54
N ASP A 66 3.59 4.42 7.22
CA ASP A 66 3.61 5.08 8.53
C ASP A 66 4.35 4.25 9.59
N TYR A 67 4.30 2.92 9.47
CA TYR A 67 5.07 2.03 10.33
C TYR A 67 6.58 2.15 10.11
N ALA A 68 7.03 2.38 8.88
CA ALA A 68 8.46 2.57 8.58
C ALA A 68 8.98 3.84 9.25
N LYS A 69 8.18 4.92 9.24
CA LYS A 69 8.50 6.16 9.97
C LYS A 69 8.59 5.93 11.47
N PHE A 70 7.65 5.17 12.04
CA PHE A 70 7.67 4.83 13.47
C PHE A 70 8.94 4.09 13.87
N VAL A 71 9.33 3.07 13.09
CA VAL A 71 10.55 2.30 13.35
C VAL A 71 11.80 3.18 13.18
N ALA A 72 11.83 4.08 12.19
CA ALA A 72 12.93 5.01 12.00
C ALA A 72 13.11 5.97 13.20
N ASN A 73 12.00 6.49 13.75
CA ASN A 73 12.02 7.35 14.94
C ASN A 73 12.49 6.59 16.19
N LEU A 74 12.06 5.33 16.33
CA LEU A 74 12.53 4.46 17.41
C LEU A 74 14.05 4.26 17.35
N LYS A 75 14.62 4.11 16.15
CA LYS A 75 16.08 4.00 15.95
C LYS A 75 16.83 5.29 16.25
N SER A 76 16.25 6.45 15.94
CA SER A 76 16.87 7.75 16.22
C SER A 76 16.75 8.17 17.68
N GLY A 77 15.99 7.44 18.49
CA GLY A 77 15.74 7.76 19.90
C GLY A 77 14.72 8.88 20.10
N GLU A 78 13.98 9.26 19.05
CA GLU A 78 12.82 10.14 19.20
C GLU A 78 11.65 9.33 19.75
N GLU A 79 11.25 9.64 20.99
CA GLU A 79 10.13 9.00 21.64
C GLU A 79 8.83 9.41 20.94
N GLN A 80 8.28 8.49 20.15
CA GLN A 80 6.92 8.60 19.65
C GLN A 80 6.03 7.55 20.30
N SER A 81 4.83 7.97 20.68
CA SER A 81 3.78 7.07 21.13
C SER A 81 3.53 6.01 20.05
N ILE A 82 3.36 4.75 20.47
CA ILE A 82 2.97 3.64 19.59
C ILE A 82 1.78 4.12 18.73
N PRO A 83 1.90 4.18 17.39
CA PRO A 83 0.82 4.61 16.53
C PRO A 83 -0.42 3.75 16.82
N SER A 84 -1.59 4.38 16.97
CA SER A 84 -2.85 3.64 17.05
C SER A 84 -3.12 2.98 15.70
N MET A 85 -2.52 1.81 15.48
CA MET A 85 -2.58 1.05 14.22
C MET A 85 -3.97 0.50 13.91
N LYS A 86 -4.92 0.69 14.83
CA LYS A 86 -6.32 0.30 14.68
C LYS A 86 -7.03 1.13 13.59
N ALA A 87 -6.60 2.36 13.34
CA ALA A 87 -7.33 3.27 12.45
C ALA A 87 -7.24 2.92 10.96
N GLN A 88 -6.11 2.38 10.48
CA GLN A 88 -5.91 2.14 9.04
C GLN A 88 -6.50 0.82 8.52
N ASN A 89 -6.75 -0.16 9.40
CA ASN A 89 -7.33 -1.43 8.99
C ASN A 89 -8.87 -1.41 9.02
N LEU A 90 -9.49 -0.78 10.02
CA LEU A 90 -10.96 -0.64 10.03
C LEU A 90 -11.47 0.15 8.82
N SER A 91 -10.76 1.21 8.41
CA SER A 91 -11.19 2.05 7.29
C SER A 91 -11.13 1.35 5.93
N LYS A 92 -10.30 0.31 5.78
CA LYS A 92 -10.15 -0.40 4.50
C LYS A 92 -11.22 -1.49 4.35
N GLU A 93 -11.46 -2.28 5.40
CA GLU A 93 -12.55 -3.27 5.43
C GLU A 93 -13.93 -2.60 5.26
N GLU A 94 -14.20 -1.51 5.99
CA GLU A 94 -15.47 -0.78 5.86
C GLU A 94 -15.64 -0.09 4.49
N ALA A 95 -14.54 0.31 3.85
CA ALA A 95 -14.58 0.89 2.50
C ALA A 95 -14.81 -0.17 1.42
N GLU A 96 -14.17 -1.33 1.54
CA GLU A 96 -14.35 -2.47 0.63
C GLU A 96 -15.77 -3.03 0.72
N GLU A 97 -16.35 -3.12 1.92
CA GLU A 97 -17.75 -3.54 2.11
C GLU A 97 -18.76 -2.54 1.51
N ARG A 98 -18.51 -1.23 1.66
CA ARG A 98 -19.36 -0.20 1.02
C ARG A 98 -19.29 -0.25 -0.50
N GLN A 99 -18.09 -0.46 -1.04
CA GLN A 99 -17.89 -0.53 -2.48
C GLN A 99 -18.57 -1.78 -3.08
N ALA A 100 -18.49 -2.93 -2.40
CA ALA A 100 -19.19 -4.14 -2.80
C ALA A 100 -20.72 -3.98 -2.81
N GLN A 101 -21.29 -3.27 -1.83
CA GLN A 101 -22.73 -2.97 -1.78
C GLN A 101 -23.18 -2.03 -2.92
N GLU A 102 -22.35 -1.03 -3.27
CA GLU A 102 -22.62 -0.13 -4.39
C GLU A 102 -22.58 -0.86 -5.74
N ASP A 103 -21.64 -1.78 -5.92
CA ASP A 103 -21.51 -2.59 -7.13
C ASP A 103 -22.66 -3.59 -7.30
N GLU A 104 -23.10 -4.24 -6.22
CA GLU A 104 -24.27 -5.14 -6.23
C GLU A 104 -25.57 -4.38 -6.55
N ALA A 105 -25.73 -3.16 -6.02
CA ALA A 105 -26.87 -2.31 -6.34
C ALA A 105 -26.90 -1.91 -7.82
N ARG A 106 -25.74 -1.55 -8.40
CA ARG A 106 -25.62 -1.24 -9.84
C ARG A 106 -25.99 -2.43 -10.71
N TYR A 107 -25.42 -3.60 -10.40
CA TYR A 107 -25.72 -4.83 -11.12
C TYR A 107 -27.23 -5.16 -11.08
N ARG A 108 -27.88 -4.97 -9.93
CA ARG A 108 -29.32 -5.18 -9.80
C ARG A 108 -30.13 -4.23 -10.69
N THR A 109 -29.74 -2.96 -10.76
CA THR A 109 -30.42 -1.98 -11.62
C THR A 109 -30.22 -2.25 -13.12
N GLU A 110 -29.05 -2.76 -13.51
CA GLU A 110 -28.78 -3.16 -14.89
C GLU A 110 -29.61 -4.38 -15.29
N LEU A 111 -29.70 -5.39 -14.40
CA LEU A 111 -30.51 -6.58 -14.62
C LEU A 111 -32.01 -6.26 -14.71
N GLU A 112 -32.52 -5.35 -13.87
CA GLU A 112 -33.90 -4.86 -13.95
C GLU A 112 -34.18 -4.09 -15.25
N ALA A 113 -33.20 -3.34 -15.76
CA ALA A 113 -33.32 -2.62 -17.03
C ALA A 113 -33.31 -3.57 -18.25
N GLU A 114 -32.50 -4.64 -18.20
CA GLU A 114 -32.51 -5.72 -19.21
C GLU A 114 -33.85 -6.49 -19.22
N VAL A 115 -34.36 -6.87 -18.04
CA VAL A 115 -35.66 -7.55 -17.90
C VAL A 115 -36.81 -6.64 -18.33
N SER A 116 -36.71 -5.32 -18.11
CA SER A 116 -37.67 -4.32 -18.56
C SER A 116 -37.60 -4.00 -20.06
N GLY A 117 -36.66 -4.60 -20.81
CA GLY A 117 -36.58 -4.46 -22.27
C GLY A 117 -36.15 -3.07 -22.75
N LYS A 118 -35.37 -2.32 -21.96
CA LYS A 118 -34.73 -1.08 -22.45
C LYS A 118 -33.36 -1.41 -23.03
N ASP A 119 -33.23 -1.30 -24.36
CA ASP A 119 -31.98 -1.54 -25.09
C ASP A 119 -30.83 -0.65 -24.59
N VAL A 120 -29.83 -1.25 -23.92
CA VAL A 120 -28.49 -0.67 -23.82
C VAL A 120 -27.73 -1.01 -25.09
N LYS A 121 -27.45 0.02 -25.90
CA LYS A 121 -26.78 -0.13 -27.20
C LYS A 121 -25.43 -0.83 -27.08
N ALA A 122 -25.40 -2.08 -27.53
CA ALA A 122 -24.18 -2.78 -27.94
C ALA A 122 -23.53 -2.03 -29.12
N VAL A 123 -22.27 -1.63 -28.98
CA VAL A 123 -21.45 -1.14 -30.10
C VAL A 123 -20.33 -2.14 -30.37
N LYS A 124 -20.64 -3.01 -31.33
CA LYS A 124 -19.80 -3.61 -32.38
C LYS A 124 -18.29 -3.70 -32.14
N ALA A 125 -17.84 -4.94 -32.00
CA ALA A 125 -16.53 -5.42 -32.41
C ALA A 125 -16.30 -5.23 -33.93
N GLY A 126 -15.09 -4.81 -34.31
CA GLY A 126 -14.64 -4.68 -35.69
C GLY A 126 -13.18 -5.12 -35.83
N SER A 127 -13.02 -6.34 -36.36
CA SER A 127 -11.96 -6.89 -37.22
C SER A 127 -10.62 -6.16 -37.33
N GLY A 128 -9.54 -6.91 -37.07
CA GLY A 128 -8.16 -6.51 -37.32
C GLY A 128 -7.70 -6.58 -38.77
N ALA A 129 -6.56 -5.91 -39.00
CA ALA A 129 -5.62 -6.15 -40.10
C ALA A 129 -4.24 -5.66 -39.61
N GLY A 130 -3.22 -6.52 -39.75
CA GLY A 130 -1.90 -6.28 -39.19
C GLY A 130 -1.02 -5.34 -40.01
N ALA A 131 -0.02 -4.76 -39.35
CA ALA A 131 1.23 -4.31 -39.95
C ALA A 131 2.33 -4.35 -38.88
N SER A 132 3.39 -5.08 -39.19
CA SER A 132 4.62 -5.21 -38.42
C SER A 132 5.48 -3.95 -38.56
N GLY A 133 5.84 -3.33 -37.44
CA GLY A 133 6.81 -2.25 -37.34
C GLY A 133 7.37 -2.19 -35.91
N GLU A 134 8.68 -2.05 -35.79
CA GLU A 134 9.44 -1.94 -34.53
C GLU A 134 8.81 -0.85 -33.64
N ARG A 135 8.53 -1.18 -32.37
CA ARG A 135 7.93 -0.25 -31.40
C ARG A 135 9.01 0.33 -30.51
N ASP A 136 9.16 1.65 -30.54
CA ASP A 136 9.89 2.41 -29.53
C ASP A 136 9.05 2.50 -28.23
N GLU A 137 9.70 2.64 -27.07
CA GLU A 137 9.02 2.72 -25.76
C GLU A 137 8.03 3.91 -25.66
N ASP A 138 8.23 4.97 -26.44
CA ASP A 138 7.31 6.11 -26.55
C ASP A 138 5.99 5.76 -27.27
N ASP A 139 6.02 4.83 -28.24
CA ASP A 139 4.82 4.39 -28.97
C ASP A 139 3.91 3.51 -28.09
N GLU A 140 4.47 2.84 -27.07
CA GLU A 140 3.68 2.01 -26.13
C GLU A 140 2.91 2.85 -25.12
N GLU A 141 3.49 3.92 -24.58
CA GLU A 141 2.79 4.85 -23.68
C GLU A 141 1.69 5.64 -24.42
N GLU A 142 1.93 6.03 -25.69
CA GLU A 142 0.94 6.73 -26.51
C GLU A 142 -0.19 5.79 -26.97
N MET A 143 0.14 4.54 -27.33
CA MET A 143 -0.85 3.49 -27.62
C MET A 143 -1.70 3.18 -26.39
N GLU A 144 -1.11 3.07 -25.20
CA GLU A 144 -1.85 2.83 -23.96
C GLU A 144 -2.81 3.99 -23.65
N GLY A 145 -2.42 5.24 -23.94
CA GLY A 145 -3.30 6.40 -23.87
C GLY A 145 -4.48 6.39 -24.86
N MET A 146 -4.38 5.65 -25.97
CA MET A 146 -5.39 5.56 -27.04
C MET A 146 -6.39 4.41 -26.83
N VAL A 147 -6.03 3.35 -26.09
CA VAL A 147 -6.94 2.26 -25.71
C VAL A 147 -7.76 2.55 -24.44
N MET A 148 -7.41 3.60 -23.71
CA MET A 148 -8.01 3.91 -22.42
C MET A 148 -9.32 4.68 -22.55
N THR A 149 -10.27 4.37 -21.66
CA THR A 149 -11.52 5.13 -21.61
C THR A 149 -11.22 6.58 -21.23
N ARG A 150 -12.10 7.53 -21.60
CA ARG A 150 -11.90 8.96 -21.31
C ARG A 150 -11.68 9.27 -19.82
N LYS A 151 -12.17 8.40 -18.93
CA LYS A 151 -11.96 8.52 -17.48
C LYS A 151 -10.56 8.07 -17.09
N ASP A 152 -10.12 6.93 -17.62
CA ASP A 152 -8.80 6.35 -17.33
C ASP A 152 -7.68 7.22 -17.89
N ARG A 153 -7.88 7.84 -19.07
CA ARG A 153 -6.92 8.80 -19.63
C ARG A 153 -6.71 10.02 -18.73
N LYS A 154 -7.80 10.58 -18.17
CA LYS A 154 -7.70 11.71 -17.22
C LYS A 154 -7.00 11.31 -15.93
N LEU A 155 -7.25 10.10 -15.44
CA LEU A 155 -6.56 9.57 -14.26
C LEU A 155 -5.07 9.38 -14.54
N TYR A 156 -4.72 8.82 -15.69
CA TYR A 156 -3.33 8.64 -16.12
C TYR A 156 -2.60 9.98 -16.27
N GLU A 157 -3.20 10.96 -16.95
CA GLU A 157 -2.65 12.32 -17.05
C GLU A 157 -2.45 12.97 -15.67
N ALA A 158 -3.37 12.77 -14.73
CA ALA A 158 -3.25 13.28 -13.37
C ALA A 158 -2.12 12.59 -12.58
N ILE A 159 -1.97 11.27 -12.74
CA ILE A 159 -0.88 10.50 -12.14
C ILE A 159 0.47 10.96 -12.70
N GLN A 160 0.58 11.12 -14.02
CA GLN A 160 1.82 11.56 -14.67
C GLN A 160 2.21 12.98 -14.23
N LYS A 161 1.27 13.92 -14.18
CA LYS A 161 1.51 15.28 -13.65
C LYS A 161 1.95 15.27 -12.18
N SER A 162 1.40 14.37 -11.36
CA SER A 162 1.82 14.20 -9.98
C SER A 162 3.26 13.67 -9.88
N LYS A 163 3.62 12.68 -10.69
CA LYS A 163 4.98 12.11 -10.77
C LYS A 163 6.00 13.16 -11.20
N THR A 164 5.73 13.94 -12.25
CA THR A 164 6.64 14.99 -12.72
C THR A 164 6.85 16.08 -11.67
N THR A 165 5.76 16.57 -11.06
CA THR A 165 5.82 17.58 -9.99
C THR A 165 6.62 17.09 -8.78
N LYS A 166 6.48 15.82 -8.39
CA LYS A 166 7.27 15.21 -7.30
C LYS A 166 8.76 15.14 -7.67
N ARG A 167 9.11 14.70 -8.89
CA ARG A 167 10.49 14.65 -9.38
C ARG A 167 11.14 16.03 -9.39
N GLU A 168 10.45 17.06 -9.86
CA GLU A 168 10.94 18.45 -9.87
C GLU A 168 11.19 18.99 -8.45
N ARG A 169 10.27 18.71 -7.51
CA ARG A 169 10.45 19.10 -6.10
C ARG A 169 11.66 18.41 -5.48
N ALA A 170 11.84 17.12 -5.74
CA ALA A 170 12.99 16.36 -5.26
C ALA A 170 14.30 16.91 -5.84
N ALA A 171 14.35 17.20 -7.15
CA ALA A 171 15.51 17.82 -7.79
C ALA A 171 15.84 19.19 -7.17
N LYS A 172 14.83 20.03 -6.92
CA LYS A 172 15.03 21.33 -6.27
C LYS A 172 15.57 21.22 -4.84
N LEU A 173 15.14 20.19 -4.09
CA LEU A 173 15.64 19.90 -2.75
C LEU A 173 17.10 19.43 -2.79
N THR A 174 17.47 18.58 -3.74
CA THR A 174 18.86 18.11 -3.88
C THR A 174 19.80 19.25 -4.30
N GLU A 175 19.37 20.15 -5.18
CA GLU A 175 20.14 21.35 -5.54
C GLU A 175 20.37 22.27 -4.33
N ARG A 176 19.31 22.53 -3.53
CA ARG A 176 19.42 23.33 -2.30
C ARG A 176 20.38 22.68 -1.31
N ARG A 177 20.32 21.37 -1.15
CA ARG A 177 21.23 20.61 -0.27
C ARG A 177 22.69 20.71 -0.73
N LYS A 178 22.96 20.66 -2.04
CA LYS A 178 24.31 20.85 -2.61
C LYS A 178 24.85 22.26 -2.34
N LYS A 179 24.01 23.29 -2.50
CA LYS A 179 24.39 24.70 -2.25
C LYS A 179 24.68 25.02 -0.78
N ILE A 180 24.10 24.27 0.17
CA ILE A 180 24.35 24.45 1.61
C ILE A 180 25.62 23.71 2.06
N LYS A 181 26.03 22.65 1.34
CA LYS A 181 27.23 21.86 1.65
C LYS A 181 28.53 22.43 1.07
N THR A 182 28.44 23.47 0.23
CA THR A 182 29.60 24.19 -0.34
C THR A 182 29.76 25.50 0.40
#